data_AF-X1K5L8-F1
#
_entry.id   AF-X1K5L8-F1
#
_cell.length_a   1.000
_cell.length_b   1.000
_cell.length_c   1.000
_cell.angle_alpha   90.00
_cell.angle_beta   90.00
_cell.angle_gamma   90.00
#
_symmetry.space_group_name_H-M   'P 1'
#
loop_
_entity.id
_entity.type
_entity.pdbx_description
1 polymer ?
#
loop_
_entity_poly.entity_id
_entity_poly.type
_entity_poly.pdbx_seq_one_letter_code
_entity_poly.pdbx_strand_id
1 'polypeptide(L)'
;MSGIKVNETHFEDGSKQGVIYAGAVEGNFREALKRYNLKLSWLKIGMFHPLPEERIKKFLEKVDRVLVLEELDPLIEAEVMRIAYPLNKKVKILGKHDKTLSLIGNYSFKKIKNALEVLLKTKLESEQDPNILERAKELEVKRPTSFCIGCPHRGTYFALNKAIKNLKYKKD
;
A
#
# COMPACT_ATOMS: atom_id res chain seq x y z
N MET A 1 15.38 -26.17 -8.16
CA MET A 1 13.95 -25.91 -7.93
C MET A 1 13.69 -24.41 -8.02
N SER A 2 13.34 -23.91 -9.21
CA SER A 2 13.00 -22.50 -9.48
C SER A 2 11.55 -22.17 -9.13
N GLY A 3 11.10 -22.60 -7.94
CA GLY A 3 9.76 -22.28 -7.45
C GLY A 3 9.73 -20.83 -6.98
N ILE A 4 8.77 -20.04 -7.48
CA ILE A 4 8.50 -18.70 -6.98
C ILE A 4 8.27 -18.80 -5.46
N LYS A 5 9.11 -18.13 -4.68
CA LYS A 5 8.88 -18.02 -3.23
C LYS A 5 7.62 -17.21 -3.01
N VAL A 6 6.54 -17.89 -2.64
CA VAL A 6 5.22 -17.30 -2.43
C VAL A 6 5.28 -16.29 -1.28
N ASN A 7 5.81 -16.70 -0.12
CA ASN A 7 6.04 -15.82 1.02
C ASN A 7 7.53 -15.65 1.26
N GLU A 8 7.97 -14.41 1.52
CA GLU A 8 9.39 -14.08 1.71
C GLU A 8 9.55 -13.15 2.91
N THR A 9 10.60 -13.37 3.69
CA THR A 9 10.91 -12.56 4.87
C THR A 9 12.35 -12.11 4.79
N HIS A 10 12.56 -10.84 5.07
CA HIS A 10 13.87 -10.23 5.22
C HIS A 10 13.92 -9.56 6.59
N PHE A 11 14.94 -9.91 7.36
CA PHE A 11 15.25 -9.24 8.62
C PHE A 11 16.45 -8.34 8.40
N GLU A 12 16.32 -7.09 8.85
CA GLU A 12 17.41 -6.15 8.95
C GLU A 12 17.84 -6.05 10.41
N ASP A 13 19.13 -6.27 10.66
CA ASP A 13 19.68 -6.26 12.02
C ASP A 13 19.56 -4.88 12.66
N GLY A 14 19.15 -4.87 13.93
CA GLY A 14 18.94 -3.63 14.69
C GLY A 14 17.69 -2.83 14.30
N SER A 15 17.00 -3.19 13.21
CA SER A 15 15.78 -2.49 12.78
C SER A 15 14.58 -2.89 13.64
N LYS A 16 13.92 -1.89 14.25
CA LYS A 16 12.68 -2.07 15.02
C LYS A 16 11.42 -1.73 14.24
N GLN A 17 11.57 -1.37 12.96
CA GLN A 17 10.48 -1.01 12.07
C GLN A 17 10.34 -2.08 10.98
N GLY A 18 9.11 -2.52 10.74
CA GLY A 18 8.78 -3.55 9.78
C GLY A 18 7.75 -3.11 8.76
N VAL A 19 7.78 -3.73 7.58
CA VAL A 19 6.71 -3.61 6.58
C VAL A 19 6.18 -4.99 6.22
N ILE A 20 4.88 -5.21 6.37
CA ILE A 20 4.18 -6.37 5.81
C ILE A 20 3.50 -5.91 4.54
N TYR A 21 3.68 -6.61 3.41
CA TYR A 21 3.10 -6.17 2.15
C TYR A 21 2.61 -7.31 1.26
N ALA A 22 1.64 -7.02 0.40
CA ALA A 22 1.11 -7.96 -0.58
C ALA A 22 0.69 -7.28 -1.89
N GLY A 23 0.83 -8.01 -3.00
CA GLY A 23 0.34 -7.56 -4.31
C GLY A 23 1.17 -6.44 -4.96
N ALA A 24 0.49 -5.57 -5.70
CA ALA A 24 1.12 -4.60 -6.62
C ALA A 24 1.96 -3.51 -5.93
N VAL A 25 1.82 -3.35 -4.61
CA VAL A 25 2.59 -2.38 -3.81
C VAL A 25 4.09 -2.66 -3.81
N GLU A 26 4.49 -3.90 -4.11
CA GLU A 26 5.89 -4.37 -4.06
C GLU A 26 6.83 -3.50 -4.90
N GLY A 27 6.42 -3.10 -6.11
CA GLY A 27 7.26 -2.31 -7.01
C GLY A 27 7.63 -0.97 -6.38
N ASN A 28 6.62 -0.19 -5.99
CA ASN A 28 6.80 1.11 -5.35
C ASN A 28 7.53 1.01 -4.00
N PHE A 29 7.24 -0.03 -3.21
CA PHE A 29 7.91 -0.26 -1.94
C PHE A 29 9.40 -0.56 -2.11
N ARG A 30 9.77 -1.49 -3.01
CA ARG A 30 11.17 -1.80 -3.31
C ARG A 30 11.91 -0.61 -3.91
N GLU A 31 11.25 0.19 -4.74
CA GLU A 31 11.82 1.44 -5.25
C GLU A 31 12.12 2.41 -4.10
N ALA A 32 11.21 2.55 -3.14
CA ALA A 32 11.42 3.43 -1.99
C ALA A 32 12.58 2.96 -1.10
N LEU A 33 12.70 1.64 -0.85
CA LEU A 33 13.84 1.08 -0.13
C LEU A 33 15.17 1.43 -0.80
N LYS A 34 15.25 1.28 -2.13
CA LYS A 34 16.46 1.58 -2.90
C LYS A 34 16.76 3.08 -2.94
N ARG A 35 15.78 3.90 -3.33
CA ARG A 35 15.95 5.36 -3.51
C ARG A 35 16.41 6.04 -2.22
N TYR A 36 15.93 5.58 -1.08
CA TYR A 36 16.22 6.17 0.22
C TYR A 36 17.21 5.35 1.07
N ASN A 37 17.84 4.32 0.48
CA ASN A 37 18.75 3.39 1.16
C ASN A 37 18.22 2.91 2.52
N LEU A 38 16.93 2.57 2.59
CA LEU A 38 16.27 2.22 3.84
C LEU A 38 16.62 0.80 4.27
N LYS A 39 17.03 0.67 5.53
CA LYS A 39 17.35 -0.58 6.21
C LYS A 39 16.18 -0.98 7.10
N LEU A 40 15.29 -1.81 6.55
CA LEU A 40 14.03 -2.20 7.19
C LEU A 40 13.78 -3.69 7.04
N SER A 41 13.27 -4.30 8.11
CA SER A 41 12.71 -5.64 8.02
C SER A 41 11.42 -5.62 7.20
N TRP A 42 11.19 -6.63 6.37
CA TRP A 42 9.93 -6.75 5.63
C TRP A 42 9.48 -8.19 5.45
N LEU A 43 8.17 -8.35 5.30
CA LEU A 43 7.50 -9.63 5.07
C LEU A 43 6.55 -9.49 3.87
N LYS A 44 6.85 -10.22 2.81
CA LYS A 44 5.98 -10.39 1.65
C LYS A 44 4.98 -11.52 1.92
N ILE A 45 3.70 -11.20 1.79
CA ILE A 45 2.61 -12.18 1.74
C ILE A 45 2.20 -12.37 0.28
N GLY A 46 2.48 -13.55 -0.27
CA GLY A 46 2.05 -13.92 -1.63
C GLY A 46 0.83 -14.83 -1.67
N MET A 47 0.46 -15.44 -0.54
CA MET A 47 -0.80 -16.18 -0.39
C MET A 47 -1.49 -15.72 0.89
N PHE A 48 -2.71 -15.19 0.73
CA PHE A 48 -3.52 -14.77 1.87
C PHE A 48 -4.31 -15.94 2.49
N HIS A 49 -4.74 -16.90 1.67
CA HIS A 49 -5.44 -18.10 2.12
C HIS A 49 -4.79 -19.36 1.53
N PRO A 50 -4.05 -20.16 2.32
CA PRO A 50 -3.82 -20.00 3.77
C PRO A 50 -2.84 -18.85 4.10
N LEU A 51 -3.08 -18.18 5.22
CA LEU A 51 -2.23 -17.10 5.73
C LEU A 51 -1.02 -17.71 6.48
N PRO A 52 0.22 -17.22 6.29
CA PRO A 52 1.38 -17.73 7.00
C PRO A 52 1.48 -17.16 8.43
N GLU A 53 0.56 -17.56 9.33
CA GLU A 53 0.43 -17.00 10.69
C GLU A 53 1.72 -17.07 11.50
N GLU A 54 2.40 -18.22 11.52
CA GLU A 54 3.67 -18.40 12.25
C GLU A 54 4.77 -17.46 11.74
N ARG A 55 4.77 -17.14 10.44
CA ARG A 55 5.74 -16.22 9.85
C ARG A 55 5.43 -14.78 10.24
N ILE A 56 4.15 -14.40 10.27
CA ILE A 56 3.69 -13.09 10.75
C ILE A 56 4.06 -12.93 12.23
N LYS A 57 3.74 -13.92 13.07
CA LYS A 57 4.08 -13.94 14.50
C LYS A 57 5.57 -13.69 14.74
N LYS A 58 6.44 -14.50 14.12
CA LYS A 58 7.90 -14.35 14.22
C LYS A 58 8.39 -12.98 13.75
N PHE A 59 7.75 -12.42 12.73
CA PHE A 59 8.06 -11.08 12.24
C PHE A 59 7.70 -10.00 13.28
N LEU A 60 6.50 -10.08 13.85
CA LEU A 60 6.01 -9.13 14.86
C LEU A 60 6.83 -9.17 16.16
N GLU A 61 7.36 -10.33 16.55
CA GLU A 61 8.26 -10.44 17.71
C GLU A 61 9.53 -9.59 17.55
N LYS A 62 10.02 -9.40 16.32
CA LYS A 62 11.27 -8.67 16.04
C LYS A 62 11.09 -7.16 15.93
N VAL A 63 9.92 -6.68 15.54
CA VAL A 63 9.65 -5.25 15.27
C VAL A 63 8.73 -4.63 16.32
N ASP A 64 8.89 -3.34 16.59
CA ASP A 64 8.06 -2.59 17.55
C ASP A 64 6.97 -1.80 16.83
N ARG A 65 7.16 -1.54 15.53
CA ARG A 65 6.20 -0.88 14.65
C ARG A 65 6.15 -1.58 13.31
N VAL A 66 4.95 -1.80 12.80
CA VAL A 66 4.74 -2.45 11.50
C VAL A 66 3.78 -1.63 10.65
N LEU A 67 4.13 -1.42 9.39
CA LEU A 67 3.25 -0.86 8.38
C LEU A 67 2.71 -1.99 7.51
N VAL A 68 1.39 -2.07 7.35
CA VAL A 68 0.75 -3.05 6.46
C VAL A 68 0.40 -2.37 5.13
N LEU A 69 1.08 -2.78 4.06
CA LEU A 69 0.84 -2.33 2.69
C LEU A 69 0.02 -3.38 1.94
N GLU A 70 -1.30 -3.18 1.87
CA GLU A 70 -2.21 -3.98 1.06
C GLU A 70 -3.18 -3.11 0.27
N GLU A 71 -3.61 -3.56 -0.91
CA GLU A 71 -4.60 -2.87 -1.74
C GLU A 71 -6.01 -3.40 -1.48
N LEU A 72 -7.03 -2.62 -1.86
CA LEU A 72 -8.46 -2.90 -1.63
C LEU A 72 -8.87 -2.87 -0.16
N ASP A 73 -9.32 -3.98 0.42
CA ASP A 73 -9.80 -4.07 1.80
C ASP A 73 -8.66 -4.43 2.77
N PRO A 74 -8.74 -4.05 4.07
CA PRO A 74 -7.69 -4.30 5.07
C PRO A 74 -7.70 -5.73 5.62
N LEU A 75 -7.63 -6.76 4.76
CA LEU A 75 -7.77 -8.15 5.19
C LEU A 75 -6.51 -8.66 5.91
N ILE A 76 -5.33 -8.35 5.38
CA ILE A 76 -4.04 -8.71 5.98
C ILE A 76 -3.84 -7.90 7.26
N GLU A 77 -4.15 -6.61 7.26
CA GLU A 77 -4.06 -5.74 8.44
C GLU A 77 -4.92 -6.28 9.58
N ALA A 78 -6.17 -6.67 9.31
CA ALA A 78 -7.07 -7.26 10.31
C ALA A 78 -6.48 -8.55 10.91
N GLU A 79 -5.95 -9.45 10.09
CA GLU A 79 -5.32 -10.68 10.57
C GLU A 79 -4.02 -10.43 11.34
N VAL A 80 -3.20 -9.47 10.89
CA VAL A 80 -1.98 -9.05 11.62
C VAL A 80 -2.35 -8.51 13.00
N MET A 81 -3.42 -7.72 13.12
CA MET A 81 -3.94 -7.25 14.42
C MET A 81 -4.41 -8.41 15.30
N ARG A 82 -5.16 -9.37 14.74
CA ARG A 82 -5.61 -10.57 15.46
C ARG A 82 -4.44 -11.40 15.98
N ILE A 83 -3.41 -11.62 15.16
CA ILE A 83 -2.21 -12.37 15.52
C ILE A 83 -1.35 -11.61 16.55
N ALA A 84 -1.32 -10.28 16.47
CA ALA A 84 -0.58 -9.45 17.41
C ALA A 84 -1.20 -9.40 18.81
N TYR A 85 -2.53 -9.48 18.91
CA TYR A 85 -3.27 -9.35 20.18
C TYR A 85 -2.79 -10.31 21.30
N PRO A 86 -2.62 -11.63 21.06
CA PRO A 86 -2.15 -12.56 22.10
C PRO A 86 -0.64 -12.48 22.36
N LEU A 87 0.12 -11.65 21.65
CA LEU A 87 1.56 -11.52 21.88
C LEU A 87 1.83 -10.75 23.16
N ASN A 88 2.80 -11.22 23.95
CA ASN A 88 3.28 -10.53 25.15
C ASN A 88 4.15 -9.29 24.81
N LYS A 89 3.96 -8.71 23.63
CA LYS A 89 4.71 -7.58 23.08
C LYS A 89 3.74 -6.62 22.41
N LYS A 90 3.78 -5.36 22.82
CA LYS A 90 3.00 -4.30 22.17
C LYS A 90 3.66 -3.88 20.86
N VAL A 91 3.04 -4.20 19.74
CA VAL A 91 3.47 -3.77 18.40
C VAL A 91 2.51 -2.69 17.89
N LYS A 92 3.04 -1.55 17.44
CA LYS A 92 2.21 -0.52 16.79
C LYS A 92 1.97 -0.90 15.33
N ILE A 93 0.72 -1.21 14.98
CA ILE A 93 0.31 -1.53 13.61
C ILE A 93 -0.20 -0.24 12.95
N LEU A 94 0.33 0.06 11.77
CA LEU A 94 -0.02 1.19 10.92
C LEU A 94 -0.61 0.66 9.61
N GLY A 95 -1.64 1.30 9.09
CA GLY A 95 -2.33 0.81 7.90
C GLY A 95 -3.56 1.65 7.57
N LYS A 96 -4.65 1.01 7.15
CA LYS A 96 -5.90 1.68 6.81
C LYS A 96 -6.73 1.97 8.06
N HIS A 97 -6.68 1.11 9.08
CA HIS A 97 -7.47 1.31 10.31
C HIS A 97 -7.01 2.54 11.12
N ASP A 98 -5.70 2.84 11.13
CA ASP A 98 -5.17 4.04 11.80
C ASP A 98 -5.10 5.28 10.89
N LYS A 99 -5.60 5.15 9.65
CA LYS A 99 -5.61 6.18 8.60
C LYS A 99 -4.22 6.60 8.09
N THR A 100 -3.16 5.84 8.39
CA THR A 100 -1.86 6.02 7.73
C THR A 100 -1.96 5.81 6.22
N LEU A 101 -2.86 4.90 5.81
CA LEU A 101 -3.22 4.63 4.43
C LEU A 101 -4.72 4.85 4.21
N SER A 102 -5.10 5.23 2.99
CA SER A 102 -6.49 5.39 2.60
C SER A 102 -7.13 4.04 2.27
N LEU A 103 -8.38 3.84 2.67
CA LEU A 103 -9.22 2.71 2.22
C LEU A 103 -9.49 2.78 0.71
N ILE A 104 -9.51 3.98 0.13
CA ILE A 104 -9.91 4.22 -1.26
C ILE A 104 -8.70 4.62 -2.11
N GLY A 105 -8.69 4.11 -3.33
CA GLY A 105 -7.72 4.43 -4.38
C GLY A 105 -6.45 3.59 -4.31
N ASN A 106 -5.55 3.84 -5.26
CA ASN A 106 -4.33 3.02 -5.43
C ASN A 106 -3.17 3.59 -4.62
N TYR A 107 -2.14 2.77 -4.41
CA TYR A 107 -0.89 3.17 -3.77
C TYR A 107 0.15 3.62 -4.79
N SER A 108 0.27 4.94 -4.95
CA SER A 108 1.38 5.54 -5.68
C SER A 108 2.67 5.55 -4.84
N PHE A 109 3.82 5.71 -5.50
CA PHE A 109 5.11 5.92 -4.84
C PHE A 109 5.03 7.00 -3.74
N LYS A 110 4.37 8.14 -4.04
CA LYS A 110 4.18 9.23 -3.08
C LYS A 110 3.42 8.79 -1.82
N LYS A 111 2.35 7.98 -1.96
CA LYS A 111 1.60 7.49 -0.80
C LYS A 111 2.43 6.53 0.04
N ILE A 112 3.15 5.60 -0.60
CA ILE A 112 4.04 4.66 0.11
C ILE A 112 5.16 5.42 0.82
N LYS A 113 5.80 6.39 0.16
CA LYS A 113 6.79 7.28 0.79
C LYS A 113 6.24 7.91 2.06
N ASN A 114 5.07 8.56 1.98
CA ASN A 114 4.46 9.22 3.14
C ASN A 114 4.17 8.23 4.28
N ALA A 115 3.69 7.03 3.98
CA ALA A 115 3.44 5.99 4.98
C ALA A 115 4.76 5.50 5.62
N LEU A 116 5.83 5.39 4.85
CA LEU A 116 7.17 5.07 5.36
C LEU A 116 7.71 6.18 6.28
N GLU A 117 7.48 7.46 5.96
CA GLU A 117 7.84 8.57 6.86
C GLU A 117 7.14 8.44 8.23
N VAL A 118 5.86 8.04 8.24
CA VAL A 118 5.10 7.80 9.48
C VAL A 118 5.64 6.60 10.26
N LEU A 119 6.00 5.51 9.56
CA LEU A 119 6.63 4.33 10.15
C LEU A 119 7.97 4.70 10.81
N LEU A 120 8.83 5.42 10.08
CA LEU A 120 10.19 5.77 10.48
C LEU A 120 10.25 6.94 11.47
N LYS A 121 9.20 7.79 11.52
CA LYS A 121 9.22 9.11 12.20
C LYS A 121 10.29 10.06 11.66
N THR A 122 10.65 9.92 10.39
CA THR A 122 11.66 10.74 9.73
C THR A 122 11.14 11.15 8.37
N LYS A 123 11.48 12.37 7.94
CA LYS A 123 11.18 12.84 6.58
C LYS A 123 12.17 12.25 5.59
N LEU A 124 11.65 11.76 4.48
CA LEU A 124 12.47 11.28 3.38
C LEU A 124 12.59 12.43 2.40
N GLU A 125 13.80 12.92 2.16
CA GLU A 125 14.01 14.07 1.27
C GLU A 125 13.48 13.77 -0.14
N SER A 126 12.94 14.78 -0.81
CA SER A 126 12.49 14.64 -2.20
C SER A 126 13.54 15.18 -3.13
N GLU A 127 14.20 14.30 -3.88
CA GLU A 127 14.94 14.64 -5.11
C GLU A 127 13.95 14.87 -6.26
N GLN A 128 12.96 15.74 -6.08
CA GLN A 128 12.08 16.09 -7.19
C GLN A 128 12.62 17.33 -7.89
N ASP A 129 13.26 17.11 -9.03
CA ASP A 129 13.64 18.19 -9.94
C ASP A 129 12.37 18.90 -10.43
N PRO A 130 12.20 20.21 -10.14
CA PRO A 130 11.05 20.99 -10.58
C PRO A 130 10.83 20.92 -12.10
N ASN A 131 11.91 20.87 -12.89
CA ASN A 131 11.84 20.82 -14.36
C ASN A 131 11.24 19.51 -14.86
N ILE A 132 11.53 18.39 -14.18
CA ILE A 132 10.94 17.08 -14.51
C ILE A 132 9.45 17.09 -14.21
N LEU A 133 9.04 17.70 -13.09
CA LEU A 133 7.63 17.84 -12.72
C LEU A 133 6.83 18.65 -13.72
N GLU A 134 7.39 19.75 -14.20
CA GLU A 134 6.75 20.61 -15.20
C GLU A 134 6.58 19.88 -16.52
N ARG A 135 7.65 19.25 -17.02
CA ARG A 135 7.59 18.40 -18.22
C ARG A 135 6.61 17.23 -18.08
N ALA A 136 6.53 16.61 -16.91
CA ALA A 136 5.58 15.53 -16.67
C ALA A 136 4.12 16.00 -16.74
N LYS A 137 3.83 17.23 -16.28
CA LYS A 137 2.49 17.84 -16.42
C LYS A 137 2.13 18.10 -17.88
N GLU A 138 3.09 18.58 -18.68
CA GLU A 138 2.87 18.79 -20.12
C GLU A 138 2.56 17.48 -20.86
N LEU A 139 3.17 16.37 -20.42
CA LEU A 139 2.96 15.03 -20.97
C LEU A 139 1.77 14.29 -20.34
N GLU A 140 1.08 14.89 -19.37
CA GLU A 140 0.00 14.24 -18.63
C GLU A 140 -1.22 14.04 -19.53
N VAL A 141 -1.52 12.78 -19.85
CA VAL A 141 -2.75 12.40 -20.55
C VAL A 141 -3.76 11.89 -19.53
N LYS A 142 -4.98 12.42 -19.56
CA LYS A 142 -6.09 11.88 -18.76
C LYS A 142 -6.28 10.40 -19.11
N ARG A 143 -6.08 9.52 -18.13
CA ARG A 143 -6.42 8.09 -18.20
C ARG A 143 -7.71 7.86 -17.42
N PRO A 144 -8.88 8.27 -17.93
CA PRO A 144 -10.12 7.93 -17.27
C PRO A 144 -10.23 6.41 -17.18
N THR A 145 -10.74 5.90 -16.07
CA THR A 145 -11.12 4.50 -15.94
C THR A 145 -12.23 4.21 -16.95
N SER A 146 -11.85 3.67 -18.11
CA SER A 146 -12.82 3.16 -19.07
C SER A 146 -13.29 1.80 -18.57
N PHE A 147 -14.59 1.68 -18.34
CA PHE A 147 -15.20 0.38 -18.07
C PHE A 147 -15.05 -0.53 -19.29
N CYS A 148 -14.77 -1.82 -19.07
CA CYS A 148 -14.79 -2.82 -20.14
C CYS A 148 -16.11 -2.77 -20.90
N ILE A 149 -16.09 -3.05 -22.21
CA ILE A 149 -17.24 -2.89 -23.12
C ILE A 149 -18.49 -3.64 -22.64
N GLY A 150 -18.32 -4.76 -21.93
CA GLY A 150 -19.42 -5.56 -21.38
C GLY A 150 -19.78 -5.30 -19.91
N CYS A 151 -19.05 -4.45 -19.17
CA CYS A 151 -19.36 -4.23 -17.76
C CYS A 151 -20.60 -3.32 -17.62
N PRO A 152 -21.63 -3.73 -16.85
CA PRO A 152 -22.88 -2.97 -16.71
C PRO A 152 -22.67 -1.58 -16.12
N HIS A 153 -21.57 -1.39 -15.37
CA HIS A 153 -21.16 -0.08 -14.84
C HIS A 153 -21.09 1.00 -15.92
N ARG A 154 -20.70 0.67 -17.16
CA ARG A 154 -20.66 1.65 -18.26
C ARG A 154 -22.04 2.23 -18.56
N GLY A 155 -23.06 1.37 -18.65
CA GLY A 155 -24.45 1.77 -18.88
C GLY A 155 -25.01 2.57 -17.71
N THR A 156 -24.76 2.10 -16.48
CA THR A 156 -25.18 2.81 -15.26
C THR A 156 -24.58 4.21 -15.19
N TYR A 157 -23.27 4.34 -15.43
CA TYR A 157 -22.59 5.65 -15.39
C TYR A 157 -23.08 6.57 -16.51
N PHE A 158 -23.35 6.04 -17.70
CA PHE A 158 -23.95 6.80 -18.80
C PHE A 158 -25.33 7.35 -18.44
N ALA A 159 -26.21 6.51 -17.89
CA ALA A 159 -27.55 6.91 -17.46
C ALA A 159 -27.51 7.98 -16.35
N LEU A 160 -26.67 7.78 -15.33
CA LEU A 160 -26.41 8.76 -14.26
C LEU A 160 -25.94 10.11 -14.83
N ASN A 161 -24.95 10.09 -15.71
CA ASN A 161 -24.42 11.30 -16.33
C ASN A 161 -25.46 12.03 -17.17
N LYS A 162 -26.33 11.29 -17.87
CA LYS A 162 -27.45 11.86 -18.64
C LYS A 162 -28.49 12.50 -17.71
N ALA A 163 -28.82 11.85 -16.59
CA ALA A 163 -29.73 12.38 -15.60
C ALA A 163 -29.19 13.67 -14.94
N ILE A 164 -27.92 13.66 -14.49
CA ILE A 164 -27.23 14.83 -13.93
C ILE A 164 -27.29 16.01 -14.90
N LYS A 165 -26.99 15.77 -16.18
CA LYS A 165 -27.05 16.79 -17.24
C LYS A 165 -28.47 17.35 -17.41
N ASN A 166 -29.48 16.47 -17.49
CA ASN A 166 -30.87 16.88 -17.67
C ASN A 166 -31.40 17.69 -16.49
N LEU A 167 -30.97 17.35 -15.26
CA LEU A 167 -31.33 18.05 -14.03
C LEU A 167 -30.48 19.30 -13.76
N LYS A 168 -29.51 19.62 -14.63
CA LYS A 168 -28.59 20.76 -14.51
C LYS A 168 -27.78 20.77 -13.21
N TYR A 169 -27.50 19.60 -12.64
CA TYR A 169 -26.59 19.49 -11.49
C TYR A 169 -25.13 19.65 -11.93
N LYS A 170 -24.33 20.29 -11.07
CA LYS A 170 -22.87 20.36 -11.27
C LYS A 170 -22.24 19.02 -10.88
N LYS A 171 -21.21 18.63 -11.62
CA LYS A 171 -20.32 17.53 -11.24
C LYS A 171 -19.12 18.16 -10.54
N ASP A 172 -19.20 18.18 -9.22
CA ASP A 172 -18.07 18.55 -8.37
C ASP A 172 -17.40 17.28 -7.85
#